data_AF-A0A529GIP9-F1
#
_entry.id   AF-A0A529GIP9-F1
#
_cell.length_a   1.000
_cell.length_b   1.000
_cell.length_c   1.000
_cell.angle_alpha   90.00
_cell.angle_beta   90.00
_cell.angle_gamma   90.00
#
_symmetry.space_group_name_H-M   'P 1'
#
loop_
_entity.id
_entity.type
_entity.pdbx_description
1 polymer ?
#
loop_
_entity_poly.entity_id
_entity_poly.type
_entity_poly.pdbx_seq_one_letter_code
_entity_poly.pdbx_strand_id
1 'polypeptide(L)'
;MSIIKQGLAALAAGALGLTLAQPAAAAPVKFDFWFGLSGDLARVVDTLCKNFNASQSDYEAVCTSQGNYDATLQNTIAAFRAGKQPTVVQVYDV
;
A
#
# COMPACT_ATOMS: atom_id res chain seq x y z
N MET A 1 -3.35 -38.14 50.12
CA MET A 1 -3.62 -37.95 48.68
C MET A 1 -4.17 -36.53 48.42
N SER A 2 -3.42 -35.46 48.72
CA SER A 2 -3.92 -34.07 48.53
C SER A 2 -2.93 -33.16 47.79
N ILE A 3 -1.72 -33.66 47.48
CA ILE A 3 -0.63 -32.87 46.89
C ILE A 3 -0.76 -32.78 45.35
N ILE A 4 -1.57 -33.65 44.72
CA ILE A 4 -1.71 -33.72 43.26
C ILE A 4 -2.71 -32.67 42.71
N LYS A 5 -3.68 -32.20 43.52
CA LYS A 5 -4.70 -31.24 43.07
C LYS A 5 -4.22 -29.79 42.98
N GLN A 6 -3.11 -29.43 43.64
CA GLN A 6 -2.58 -28.06 43.63
C GLN A 6 -1.66 -27.78 42.43
N GLY A 7 -1.12 -28.81 41.78
CA GLY A 7 -0.24 -28.66 40.60
C GLY A 7 -0.95 -28.26 39.31
N LEU A 8 -2.25 -28.52 39.19
CA LEU A 8 -3.03 -28.17 37.98
C LEU A 8 -3.49 -26.71 37.96
N ALA A 9 -3.56 -26.04 39.12
CA ALA A 9 -4.00 -24.64 39.20
C ALA A 9 -2.88 -23.63 38.86
N ALA A 10 -1.61 -24.02 39.01
CA ALA A 10 -0.47 -23.13 38.73
C ALA A 10 -0.10 -23.02 37.24
N LEU A 11 -0.56 -23.97 36.40
CA LEU A 11 -0.35 -23.93 34.94
C LEU A 11 -1.41 -23.09 34.20
N ALA A 12 -2.54 -22.78 34.84
CA ALA A 12 -3.60 -21.95 34.24
C ALA A 12 -3.33 -20.44 34.39
N ALA A 13 -2.47 -20.02 35.33
CA ALA A 13 -2.16 -18.61 35.58
C ALA A 13 -0.99 -18.07 34.74
N GLY A 14 -0.16 -18.95 34.16
CA GLY A 14 1.00 -18.56 33.33
C GLY A 14 0.71 -18.36 31.84
N ALA A 15 -0.46 -18.82 31.36
CA ALA A 15 -0.78 -18.81 29.92
C ALA A 15 -1.38 -17.48 29.40
N LEU A 16 -1.67 -16.53 30.30
CA LEU A 16 -2.27 -15.23 29.94
C LEU A 16 -1.25 -14.12 29.59
N GLY A 17 0.05 -14.38 29.73
CA GLY A 17 1.09 -13.35 29.61
C GLY A 17 1.77 -13.19 28.25
N LEU A 18 1.45 -14.00 27.23
CA LEU A 18 2.22 -14.07 25.98
C LEU A 18 1.49 -13.53 24.73
N THR A 19 0.30 -12.92 24.85
CA THR A 19 -0.55 -12.66 23.67
C THR A 19 -0.49 -11.27 23.05
N LEU A 20 0.33 -10.30 23.50
CA LEU A 20 0.07 -8.89 23.08
C LEU A 20 1.26 -8.05 22.59
N ALA A 21 2.34 -8.66 22.10
CA ALA A 21 3.32 -7.93 21.28
C ALA A 21 3.15 -8.28 19.79
N GLN A 22 1.98 -7.97 19.21
CA GLN A 22 1.91 -7.90 17.75
C GLN A 22 2.73 -6.68 17.30
N PRO A 23 3.66 -6.81 16.35
CA PRO A 23 4.31 -5.65 15.77
C PRO A 23 3.23 -4.71 15.24
N ALA A 24 3.23 -3.46 15.68
CA ALA A 24 2.39 -2.44 15.06
C ALA A 24 2.81 -2.35 13.59
N ALA A 25 1.96 -2.83 12.67
CA ALA A 25 2.21 -2.67 11.25
C ALA A 25 2.25 -1.17 10.94
N ALA A 26 3.38 -0.68 10.43
CA ALA A 26 3.48 0.70 9.98
C ALA A 26 2.49 0.94 8.83
N ALA A 27 1.99 2.17 8.72
CA ALA A 27 1.19 2.54 7.55
C ALA A 27 2.04 2.37 6.27
N PRO A 28 1.44 1.88 5.17
CA PRO A 28 2.18 1.67 3.93
C PRO A 28 2.73 3.00 3.40
N VAL A 29 3.94 2.95 2.84
CA VAL A 29 4.56 4.09 2.17
C VAL A 29 3.85 4.32 0.84
N LYS A 30 3.26 5.51 0.69
CA LYS A 30 2.52 5.88 -0.53
C LYS A 30 3.47 6.44 -1.59
N PHE A 31 3.22 6.08 -2.85
CA PHE A 31 3.85 6.72 -4.00
C PHE A 31 2.83 7.01 -5.09
N ASP A 32 2.98 8.16 -5.75
CA ASP A 32 2.07 8.57 -6.81
C ASP A 32 2.50 8.01 -8.16
N PHE A 33 1.54 7.45 -8.90
CA PHE A 33 1.72 7.02 -10.29
C PHE A 33 0.70 7.72 -11.20
N TRP A 34 1.19 8.57 -12.10
CA TRP A 34 0.34 9.28 -13.06
C TRP A 34 0.41 8.63 -14.45
N PHE A 35 -0.75 8.41 -15.08
CA PHE A 35 -0.84 7.75 -16.38
C PHE A 35 -1.77 8.47 -17.37
N GLY A 36 -1.46 8.34 -18.66
CA GLY A 36 -2.20 9.00 -19.77
C GLY A 36 -3.05 8.06 -20.61
N LEU A 37 -3.10 6.77 -20.27
CA LEU A 37 -3.97 5.81 -20.95
C LEU A 37 -5.45 6.08 -20.63
N SER A 38 -6.30 5.91 -21.64
CA SER A 38 -7.75 6.14 -21.58
C SER A 38 -8.54 4.91 -22.01
N GLY A 39 -9.87 4.94 -21.82
CA GLY A 39 -10.78 3.86 -22.21
C GLY A 39 -10.41 2.51 -21.58
N ASP A 40 -10.32 1.47 -22.41
CA ASP A 40 -10.05 0.10 -21.96
C ASP A 40 -8.67 -0.04 -21.33
N LEU A 41 -7.68 0.69 -21.83
CA LEU A 41 -6.32 0.66 -21.30
C LEU A 41 -6.26 1.31 -19.91
N ALA A 42 -7.06 2.35 -19.65
CA ALA A 42 -7.19 2.90 -18.29
C ALA A 42 -7.71 1.86 -17.30
N ARG A 43 -8.73 1.07 -17.70
CA ARG A 43 -9.27 -0.03 -16.85
C ARG A 43 -8.24 -1.10 -16.55
N VAL A 44 -7.36 -1.40 -17.50
CA VAL A 44 -6.23 -2.31 -17.28
C VAL A 44 -5.26 -1.73 -16.26
N VAL A 45 -4.87 -0.45 -16.39
CA VAL A 45 -3.98 0.22 -15.42
C VAL A 45 -4.59 0.21 -14.01
N ASP A 46 -5.87 0.54 -13.87
CA ASP A 46 -6.57 0.48 -12.59
C ASP A 46 -6.53 -0.92 -11.97
N THR A 47 -6.70 -1.95 -12.80
CA THR A 47 -6.62 -3.36 -12.35
C THR A 47 -5.21 -3.70 -11.88
N LEU A 48 -4.17 -3.27 -12.61
CA LEU A 48 -2.78 -3.48 -12.21
C LEU A 48 -2.47 -2.78 -10.89
N CYS A 49 -2.93 -1.55 -10.70
CA CYS A 49 -2.77 -0.81 -9.45
C CYS A 49 -3.46 -1.50 -8.27
N LYS A 50 -4.69 -1.99 -8.47
CA LYS A 50 -5.41 -2.77 -7.45
C LYS A 50 -4.67 -4.05 -7.08
N ASN A 51 -4.21 -4.79 -8.08
CA ASN A 51 -3.48 -6.04 -7.86
C ASN A 51 -2.16 -5.80 -7.12
N PHE A 52 -1.43 -4.75 -7.48
CA PHE A 52 -0.22 -4.35 -6.78
C PHE A 52 -0.53 -4.03 -5.31
N ASN A 53 -1.49 -3.15 -5.05
CA ASN A 53 -1.86 -2.75 -3.68
C ASN A 53 -2.38 -3.95 -2.85
N ALA A 54 -3.09 -4.89 -3.45
CA ALA A 54 -3.53 -6.11 -2.76
C ALA A 54 -2.37 -7.07 -2.44
N SER A 55 -1.27 -7.01 -3.19
CA SER A 55 -0.09 -7.85 -3.02
C SER A 55 0.94 -7.30 -2.03
N GLN A 56 0.80 -6.05 -1.59
CA GLN A 56 1.80 -5.33 -0.79
C GLN A 56 1.24 -4.94 0.57
N SER A 57 2.06 -5.11 1.63
CA SER A 57 1.81 -4.55 2.96
C SER A 57 2.55 -3.23 3.19
N ASP A 58 3.69 -3.05 2.50
CA ASP A 58 4.66 -2.01 2.84
C ASP A 58 4.49 -0.77 1.96
N TYR A 59 3.88 -0.91 0.78
CA TYR A 59 3.73 0.15 -0.22
C TYR A 59 2.31 0.23 -0.76
N GLU A 60 1.87 1.45 -1.07
CA GLU A 60 0.59 1.72 -1.71
C GLU A 60 0.80 2.65 -2.92
N ALA A 61 0.45 2.16 -4.10
CA ALA A 61 0.41 2.93 -5.33
C ALA A 61 -0.86 3.79 -5.37
N VAL A 62 -0.69 5.11 -5.47
CA VAL A 62 -1.76 6.08 -5.70
C VAL A 62 -1.81 6.38 -7.20
N CYS A 63 -2.61 5.60 -7.92
CA CYS A 63 -2.73 5.70 -9.37
C CYS A 63 -3.75 6.76 -9.79
N THR A 64 -3.33 7.74 -10.59
CA THR A 64 -4.18 8.85 -11.05
C THR A 64 -4.13 8.97 -12.56
N SER A 65 -5.29 8.82 -13.22
CA SER A 65 -5.42 9.13 -14.64
C SER A 65 -5.31 10.63 -14.87
N GLN A 66 -4.45 11.04 -15.80
CA GLN A 66 -4.32 12.41 -16.28
C GLN A 66 -5.14 12.63 -17.56
N GLY A 67 -5.92 11.63 -17.99
CA GLY A 67 -6.85 11.70 -19.11
C GLY A 67 -6.25 11.34 -20.47
N ASN A 68 -5.13 11.94 -20.85
CA ASN A 68 -4.39 11.60 -22.07
C ASN A 68 -2.90 11.91 -21.91
N TYR A 69 -2.08 11.46 -22.87
CA TYR A 69 -0.63 11.64 -22.85
C TYR A 69 -0.15 13.10 -22.82
N ASP A 70 -0.76 14.00 -23.60
CA ASP A 70 -0.38 15.41 -23.64
C ASP A 70 -0.67 16.08 -22.29
N ALA A 71 -1.83 15.78 -21.71
CA ALA A 71 -2.21 16.22 -20.37
C ALA A 71 -1.26 15.65 -19.30
N THR A 72 -0.90 14.36 -19.37
CA THR A 72 0.09 13.77 -18.46
C THR A 72 1.42 14.53 -18.49
N LEU A 73 1.95 14.81 -19.68
CA LEU A 73 3.21 15.54 -19.83
C LEU A 73 3.10 16.97 -19.30
N GLN A 74 2.08 17.72 -19.72
CA GLN A 74 1.86 19.11 -19.30
C GLN A 74 1.66 19.22 -17.79
N ASN A 75 0.81 18.37 -17.20
CA ASN A 75 0.54 18.36 -15.76
C ASN A 75 1.80 17.98 -14.98
N THR A 76 2.61 17.04 -15.47
CA THR A 76 3.85 16.63 -14.81
C THR A 76 4.89 17.75 -14.83
N ILE A 77 5.05 18.46 -15.95
CA ILE A 77 5.94 19.64 -16.03
C ILE A 77 5.50 20.72 -15.03
N ALA A 78 4.19 21.01 -14.98
CA ALA A 78 3.64 21.98 -14.04
C ALA A 78 3.83 21.55 -12.57
N ALA A 79 3.53 20.29 -12.26
CA ALA A 79 3.68 19.70 -10.93
C ALA A 79 5.14 19.71 -10.48
N PHE A 80 6.08 19.36 -11.36
CA PHE A 80 7.52 19.42 -11.09
C PHE A 80 8.00 20.83 -10.76
N ARG A 81 7.58 21.84 -11.54
CA ARG A 81 7.90 23.24 -11.26
C ARG A 81 7.33 23.73 -9.92
N ALA A 82 6.21 23.16 -9.49
CA ALA A 82 5.57 23.45 -8.22
C ALA A 82 6.11 22.62 -7.03
N GLY A 83 7.06 21.70 -7.26
CA GLY A 83 7.55 20.77 -6.24
C GLY A 83 6.51 19.75 -5.78
N LYS A 84 5.57 19.40 -6.66
CA LYS A 84 4.42 18.50 -6.41
C LYS A 84 4.32 17.38 -7.46
N GLN A 85 5.42 17.04 -8.12
CA GLN A 85 5.47 15.97 -9.12
C GLN A 85 5.08 14.61 -8.53
N PRO A 86 4.51 13.70 -9.34
CA PRO A 86 4.33 12.30 -8.92
C PRO A 86 5.69 11.60 -8.79
N THR A 87 5.71 10.49 -8.05
CA THR A 87 6.90 9.63 -7.94
C THR A 87 7.21 8.95 -9.28
N VAL A 88 6.18 8.49 -9.98
CA VAL A 88 6.28 7.81 -11.28
C VAL A 88 5.27 8.42 -12.24
N VAL A 89 5.68 8.60 -13.50
CA VAL A 89 4.80 9.09 -14.57
C VAL A 89 4.97 8.25 -15.83
N GLN A 90 3.87 7.94 -16.49
CA GLN A 90 3.87 7.36 -17.83
C GLN A 90 3.97 8.47 -18.89
N VAL A 91 5.02 8.43 -19.70
CA VAL A 91 5.21 9.33 -20.85
C VAL A 91 5.43 8.51 -22.11
N TYR A 92 5.10 9.07 -23.27
CA TYR A 92 5.48 8.51 -24.56
C TYR A 92 6.88 8.98 -24.97
N ASP A 93 7.49 8.27 -25.90
CA ASP A 93 8.72 8.68 -26.56
C ASP A 93 8.41 9.40 -27.88
N VAL A 94 9.25 10.36 -28.28
CA VAL A 94 9.09 11.19 -29.50
C VAL A 94 10.00 10.75 -30.64
#